data_AF-A0A355VTY8-F1
#
_entry.id   AF-A0A355VTY8-F1
#
_cell.length_a   1.000
_cell.length_b   1.000
_cell.length_c   1.000
_cell.angle_alpha   90.00
_cell.angle_beta   90.00
_cell.angle_gamma   90.00
#
_symmetry.space_group_name_H-M   'P 1'
#
loop_
_entity.id
_entity.type
_entity.pdbx_description
1 polymer ?
#
loop_
_entity_poly.entity_id
_entity_poly.type
_entity_poly.pdbx_seq_one_letter_code
_entity_poly.pdbx_strand_id
1 'polypeptide(L)' 'MAIWQRKPGKGLISHTDRGSQYASHSHRELLKLHGIKQSMSRKGNCWDNAVAESFPYLEGRTYPSREI' A
#
# COMPACT_ATOMS: atom_id res chain seq x y z
N MET A 1 3.03 3.94 -12.22
CA MET A 1 2.35 2.85 -11.49
C MET A 1 3.32 1.68 -11.32
N ALA A 2 3.52 1.16 -10.11
CA ALA A 2 4.51 0.10 -9.84
C ALA A 2 4.25 -1.19 -10.65
N ILE A 3 2.98 -1.51 -10.91
CA ILE A 3 2.56 -2.67 -11.73
C ILE A 3 3.14 -2.60 -13.15
N TRP A 4 3.14 -1.42 -13.77
CA TRP A 4 3.64 -1.21 -15.13
C TRP A 4 5.16 -1.34 -15.23
N GLN A 5 5.88 -0.90 -14.20
CA GLN A 5 7.34 -0.95 -14.18
C GLN A 5 7.86 -2.34 -13.81
N ARG A 6 7.21 -3.03 -12.87
CA ARG A 6 7.72 -4.28 -12.29
C ARG A 6 7.10 -5.55 -12.86
N LYS A 7 5.97 -5.46 -13.60
CA LYS A 7 5.26 -6.59 -14.23
C LYS A 7 5.22 -7.84 -13.33
N PRO A 8 4.64 -7.75 -12.12
CA PRO A 8 4.69 -8.84 -11.16
C PRO A 8 3.98 -10.09 -11.69
N GLY A 9 4.50 -11.27 -11.32
CA GLY A 9 3.90 -12.56 -11.66
C GLY A 9 2.55 -12.79 -10.97
N LYS A 10 1.81 -13.81 -11.44
CA LYS A 10 0.54 -14.23 -10.83
C LYS A 10 0.76 -14.67 -9.37
N GLY A 11 -0.11 -14.21 -8.47
CA GLY A 11 -0.04 -14.54 -7.04
C GLY A 11 0.53 -13.44 -6.15
N LEU A 12 0.86 -12.26 -6.70
CA LEU A 12 1.20 -11.09 -5.90
C LEU A 12 0.04 -10.75 -4.94
N ILE A 13 0.36 -10.57 -3.66
CA ILE A 13 -0.59 -10.09 -2.66
C ILE A 13 -0.31 -8.61 -2.42
N SER A 14 -1.35 -7.78 -2.58
CA SER A 14 -1.30 -6.36 -2.21
C SER A 14 -2.01 -6.20 -0.87
N HIS A 15 -1.25 -5.96 0.20
CA HIS A 15 -1.79 -5.65 1.52
C HIS A 15 -1.92 -4.14 1.68
N THR A 16 -3.12 -3.66 2.01
CA THR A 16 -3.39 -2.23 2.24
C THR A 16 -4.27 -2.04 3.47
N ASP A 17 -4.26 -0.84 4.03
CA ASP A 17 -5.34 -0.43 4.92
C ASP A 17 -6.70 -0.39 4.17
N ARG A 18 -7.77 -0.24 4.95
CA ARG A 18 -9.14 -0.14 4.41
C ARG A 18 -9.57 1.31 4.16
N GLY A 19 -8.64 2.16 3.70
CA GLY A 19 -8.94 3.51 3.26
C GLY A 19 -9.94 3.53 2.11
N SER A 20 -10.70 4.63 1.97
CA SER A 20 -11.71 4.80 0.92
C SER A 20 -11.15 4.63 -0.50
N GLN A 21 -9.87 4.98 -0.69
CA GLN A 21 -9.15 4.82 -1.96
C GLN A 21 -8.94 3.34 -2.31
N TYR A 22 -8.46 2.53 -1.37
CA TYR A 22 -8.17 1.10 -1.57
C TYR A 22 -9.43 0.22 -1.50
N ALA A 23 -10.46 0.69 -0.80
CA ALA A 23 -11.77 0.04 -0.74
C ALA A 23 -12.65 0.32 -1.98
N SER A 24 -12.27 1.28 -2.83
CA SER A 24 -13.02 1.67 -4.03
C SER A 24 -13.14 0.54 -5.05
N HIS A 25 -14.25 0.53 -5.80
CA HIS A 25 -14.52 -0.50 -6.81
C HIS A 25 -13.46 -0.50 -7.92
N SER A 26 -13.10 0.69 -8.40
CA SER A 26 -12.10 0.88 -9.46
C SER A 26 -10.73 0.31 -9.07
N HIS A 27 -10.31 0.47 -7.82
CA HIS A 27 -9.06 -0.12 -7.33
C HIS A 27 -9.12 -1.65 -7.31
N ARG A 28 -10.24 -2.21 -6.85
CA ARG A 28 -10.43 -3.67 -6.78
C ARG A 28 -10.47 -4.31 -8.17
N GLU A 29 -11.10 -3.66 -9.14
CA GLU A 29 -11.10 -4.11 -10.53
C GLU A 29 -9.71 -4.09 -11.15
N LEU A 30 -8.94 -3.02 -10.90
CA LEU A 30 -7.57 -2.91 -11.39
C LEU A 30 -6.68 -4.04 -10.84
N LEU A 31 -6.80 -4.36 -9.55
CA LEU A 31 -6.06 -5.48 -8.95
C LEU A 31 -6.48 -6.84 -9.54
N LYS A 32 -7.78 -7.05 -9.76
CA LYS A 32 -8.29 -8.28 -10.40
C LYS A 32 -7.77 -8.43 -11.83
N LEU A 33 -7.76 -7.36 -12.63
CA LEU A 33 -7.28 -7.37 -14.01
C LEU A 33 -5.81 -7.81 -14.08
N HIS A 34 -5.01 -7.41 -13.11
CA HIS A 34 -3.60 -7.78 -13.01
C HIS A 34 -3.36 -9.10 -12.23
N GLY A 35 -4.41 -9.82 -11.82
CA GLY A 35 -4.27 -11.08 -11.07
C GLY A 35 -3.65 -10.92 -9.68
N ILE A 36 -3.78 -9.73 -9.09
CA ILE A 36 -3.23 -9.38 -7.78
C ILE A 36 -4.31 -9.67 -6.72
N LYS A 37 -3.96 -10.42 -5.68
CA LYS A 37 -4.85 -10.69 -4.57
C LYS A 37 -4.79 -9.55 -3.58
N GLN A 38 -5.89 -8.82 -3.44
CA GLN A 38 -6.00 -7.78 -2.42
C GLN A 38 -6.18 -8.42 -1.04
N SER A 39 -5.41 -7.95 -0.07
CA SER A 39 -5.57 -8.20 1.35
C SER A 39 -5.77 -6.85 2.03
N MET A 40 -6.80 -6.72 2.87
CA MET A 40 -7.05 -5.46 3.58
C MET A 40 -7.03 -5.68 5.08
N SER A 41 -6.44 -4.75 5.82
CA SER A 41 -6.48 -4.74 7.29
C SER A 41 -7.92 -4.60 7.81
N ARG A 42 -8.14 -5.01 9.07
CA ARG A 42 -9.46 -4.89 9.72
C ARG A 42 -9.76 -3.42 10.04
N LYS A 43 -11.05 -3.06 10.04
CA LYS A 43 -11.49 -1.71 10.45
C LYS A 43 -11.12 -1.48 11.92
N GLY A 44 -10.35 -0.43 12.19
CA GLY A 44 -9.94 -0.06 13.56
C GLY A 44 -8.70 -0.78 14.09
N ASN A 45 -7.96 -1.52 13.27
CA ASN A 45 -6.69 -2.14 13.69
C ASN A 45 -5.50 -1.44 13.04
N CYS A 46 -4.93 -0.46 13.73
CA CYS A 46 -3.73 0.27 13.27
C CYS A 46 -2.45 -0.59 13.30
N TRP A 47 -2.42 -1.66 14.11
CA TRP A 47 -1.24 -2.53 14.22
C TRP A 47 -0.90 -3.26 12.92
N ASP A 48 -1.91 -3.60 12.10
CA ASP A 48 -1.71 -4.26 10.81
C ASP A 48 -0.98 -3.35 9.81
N ASN A 49 -1.13 -2.02 9.94
CA ASN A 49 -0.51 -1.04 9.04
C ASN A 49 0.71 -0.33 9.64
N ALA A 50 0.88 -0.38 10.97
CA ALA A 50 1.91 0.37 11.69
C ALA A 50 3.33 0.13 11.15
N VAL A 51 3.66 -1.10 10.73
CA VAL A 51 4.96 -1.41 10.14
C VAL A 51 5.15 -0.69 8.79
N ALA A 52 4.14 -0.69 7.94
CA ALA A 52 4.17 0.01 6.65
C ALA A 52 4.18 1.54 6.83
N GLU A 53 3.44 2.07 7.82
CA GLU A 53 3.39 3.49 8.16
C GLU A 53 4.63 3.98 8.93
N SER A 54 5.39 3.07 9.55
CA SER A 54 6.65 3.42 10.21
C SER A 54 7.80 3.61 9.21
N PHE A 55 7.66 3.10 7.98
CA PHE A 55 8.71 3.14 6.96
C PHE A 55 9.17 4.57 6.63
N PRO A 56 8.27 5.56 6.44
CA PRO A 56 8.66 6.97 6.30
C PRO A 56 9.41 7.52 7.52
N TYR A 57 9.09 7.06 8.73
CA TYR A 57 9.78 7.48 9.96
C TYR A 57 11.18 6.86 10.08
N LEU A 58 11.36 5.64 9.54
CA LEU A 58 12.66 4.96 9.44
C LEU A 58 13.53 5.62 8.37
N GLU A 59 12.94 6.10 7.27
CA GLU A 59 13.61 6.84 6.19
C GLU A 59 13.90 8.31 6.58
N GLY A 60 13.11 8.87 7.50
CA GLY A 60 13.24 10.23 8.05
C GLY A 60 14.48 10.47 8.92
N ARG A 61 15.34 9.47 9.17
CA ARG A 61 16.69 9.71 9.70
C ARG A 61 17.67 10.28 8.66
N THR A 62 17.25 10.48 7.41
CA THR A 62 18.11 11.08 6.36
C THR A 62 17.40 12.15 5.54
N TYR A 63 16.68 13.10 6.14
CA TYR A 63 16.43 14.40 5.49
C TYR A 63 16.31 15.50 6.56
N PRO A 64 17.40 16.25 6.87
CA PRO A 64 17.27 17.47 7.64
C PRO A 64 16.42 18.45 6.82
N SER A 65 15.31 18.84 7.43
CA SER A 65 14.31 19.73 6.87
C SER A 65 14.92 21.11 6.62
N ARG A 66 14.54 21.68 5.48
CA ARG A 66 14.82 23.07 5.06
C ARG A 66 14.54 24.05 6.18
N GLU A 67 15.46 25.00 6.35
CA GLU A 67 15.21 26.26 7.06
C GLU A 67 14.18 27.11 6.30
N ILE A 68 13.54 27.96 7.11
CA ILE A 68 12.33 28.79 6.96
C ILE A 68 12.33 29.65 5.69
#